data_AF-V9FWZ5-F1
#
_entry.id   AF-V9FWZ5-F1
#
_cell.length_a   1.000
_cell.length_b   1.000
_cell.length_c   1.000
_cell.angle_alpha   90.00
_cell.angle_beta   90.00
_cell.angle_gamma   90.00
#
_symmetry.space_group_name_H-M   'P 1'
#
loop_
_entity.id
_entity.type
_entity.pdbx_description
1 polymer ?
#
loop_
_entity_poly.entity_id
_entity_poly.type
_entity_poly.pdbx_seq_one_letter_code
_entity_poly.pdbx_strand_id
1 'polypeptide(L)'
;YHSVTAARHAFGSVLTANWMSVGHSQGGGAVWKLAEDIESIAGTHCTNEDQASEQAQHLQQSQLVQCIDEAKYYLGTVALAPATKIWDMVKLMASQLLSSSSNIHESSGASLLPVIDLAIKRVFPAYTSSFLGDVMKARMGLAEKAQLCASGMLGLTLDLDVRNLTSMSTTGPTAEDLHIAEQFQNTTAPANGVAAHRPILVVQGANDTAILAETTEQANESACSDGSEVYLTLYPKQDHSGVLTAAAPDWLNWMADRFSGKPTTGKCAKQTKQAFDYEYVRAAPEVDLKTKTLN
;
A
#
# COMPACT_ATOMS: atom_id res chain seq x y z
N TYR A 1 -8.24 8.60 -7.83
CA TYR A 1 -9.30 9.04 -8.77
C TYR A 1 -9.92 10.37 -8.34
N HIS A 2 -10.78 10.41 -7.31
CA HIS A 2 -11.55 11.62 -6.98
C HIS A 2 -10.72 12.88 -6.70
N SER A 3 -9.55 12.75 -6.08
CA SER A 3 -8.65 13.91 -5.89
C SER A 3 -8.16 14.50 -7.22
N VAL A 4 -8.00 13.68 -8.26
CA VAL A 4 -7.62 14.12 -9.61
C VAL A 4 -8.80 14.83 -10.27
N THR A 5 -10.01 14.26 -10.19
CA THR A 5 -11.23 14.93 -10.68
C THR A 5 -11.43 16.30 -10.02
N ALA A 6 -11.28 16.38 -8.69
CA ALA A 6 -11.37 17.64 -7.97
C ALA A 6 -10.29 18.64 -8.39
N ALA A 7 -9.03 18.18 -8.55
CA ALA A 7 -7.95 19.01 -9.05
C ALA A 7 -8.18 19.47 -10.50
N ARG A 8 -8.79 18.62 -11.35
CA ARG A 8 -9.18 18.95 -12.72
C ARG A 8 -10.22 20.07 -12.75
N HIS A 9 -11.21 20.02 -11.86
CA HIS A 9 -12.22 21.06 -11.76
C HIS A 9 -11.62 22.38 -11.28
N ALA A 10 -10.70 22.35 -10.32
CA ALA A 10 -10.09 23.55 -9.76
C ALA A 10 -8.98 24.17 -10.64
N PHE A 11 -8.18 23.33 -11.32
CA PHE A 11 -6.92 23.73 -11.95
C PHE A 11 -6.74 23.19 -13.38
N GLY A 12 -7.83 22.79 -14.05
CA GLY A 12 -7.78 22.15 -15.37
C GLY A 12 -7.16 23.00 -16.48
N SER A 13 -7.04 24.33 -16.31
CA SER A 13 -6.33 25.21 -17.22
C SER A 13 -4.80 25.12 -17.12
N VAL A 14 -4.27 24.56 -16.02
CA VAL A 14 -2.84 24.44 -15.75
C VAL A 14 -2.39 22.98 -15.75
N LEU A 15 -3.25 22.06 -15.32
CA LEU A 15 -2.94 20.64 -15.25
C LEU A 15 -3.15 19.95 -16.60
N THR A 16 -2.20 19.09 -16.99
CA THR A 16 -2.36 18.20 -18.15
C THR A 16 -3.48 17.20 -17.91
N ALA A 17 -4.18 16.78 -18.97
CA ALA A 17 -5.19 15.72 -18.86
C ALA A 17 -4.57 14.41 -18.35
N ASN A 18 -3.44 14.02 -18.94
CA ASN A 18 -2.73 12.81 -18.56
C ASN A 18 -2.19 12.88 -17.14
N TRP A 19 -2.29 11.77 -16.40
CA TRP A 19 -1.81 11.67 -15.03
C TRP A 19 -1.37 10.24 -14.67
N MET A 20 -0.64 10.13 -13.57
CA MET A 20 -0.14 8.88 -13.00
C MET A 20 -0.31 8.92 -11.49
N SER A 21 -0.30 7.74 -10.85
CA SER A 21 -0.27 7.65 -9.40
C SER A 21 1.04 7.03 -8.92
N VAL A 22 1.54 7.53 -7.79
CA VAL A 22 2.79 7.07 -7.16
C VAL A 22 2.53 6.92 -5.67
N GLY A 23 2.97 5.82 -5.09
CA GLY A 23 2.82 5.56 -3.68
C GLY A 23 3.92 4.66 -3.14
N HIS A 24 4.26 4.86 -1.87
CA HIS A 24 5.19 4.04 -1.11
C HIS A 24 4.47 3.35 0.06
N SER A 25 4.89 2.14 0.45
CA SER A 25 4.34 1.42 1.59
C SER A 25 2.82 1.19 1.44
N GLN A 26 2.01 1.54 2.44
CA GLN A 26 0.55 1.59 2.35
C GLN A 26 0.07 2.41 1.13
N GLY A 27 0.70 3.55 0.86
CA GLY A 27 0.40 4.36 -0.32
C GLY A 27 0.66 3.60 -1.61
N GLY A 28 1.70 2.75 -1.65
CA GLY A 28 2.02 1.86 -2.78
C GLY A 28 0.91 0.84 -3.03
N GLY A 29 0.38 0.22 -1.96
CA GLY A 29 -0.79 -0.65 -2.04
C GLY A 29 -2.03 0.07 -2.56
N ALA A 30 -2.28 1.29 -2.06
CA ALA A 30 -3.44 2.10 -2.46
C ALA A 30 -3.41 2.50 -3.94
N VAL A 31 -2.24 2.90 -4.46
CA VAL A 31 -2.11 3.27 -5.88
C VAL A 31 -2.14 2.07 -6.82
N TRP A 32 -1.70 0.90 -6.36
CA TRP A 32 -1.86 -0.36 -7.09
C TRP A 32 -3.35 -0.72 -7.13
N LYS A 33 -4.05 -0.71 -5.99
CA LYS A 33 -5.49 -1.01 -5.93
C LYS A 33 -6.29 -0.06 -6.81
N LEU A 34 -5.95 1.23 -6.79
CA LEU A 34 -6.51 2.20 -7.73
C LEU A 34 -6.32 1.77 -9.19
N ALA A 35 -5.16 1.25 -9.58
CA ALA A 35 -4.90 0.81 -10.96
C ALA A 35 -5.85 -0.31 -11.43
N GLU A 36 -6.24 -1.18 -10.51
CA GLU A 36 -7.18 -2.29 -10.72
C GLU A 36 -8.64 -1.80 -10.73
N ASP A 37 -8.97 -0.84 -9.88
CA ASP A 37 -10.36 -0.41 -9.68
C ASP A 37 -10.77 0.82 -10.52
N ILE A 38 -9.81 1.48 -11.19
CA ILE A 38 -10.03 2.81 -11.79
C ILE A 38 -11.22 2.87 -12.76
N GLU A 39 -11.41 1.83 -13.57
CA GLU A 39 -12.52 1.72 -14.53
C GLU A 39 -13.88 1.61 -13.81
N SER A 40 -13.95 0.80 -12.75
CA SER A 40 -15.16 0.64 -11.95
C SER A 40 -15.52 1.95 -11.22
N ILE A 41 -14.50 2.64 -10.69
CA ILE A 41 -14.66 3.94 -10.03
C ILE A 41 -15.16 4.98 -11.04
N ALA A 42 -14.56 5.05 -12.22
CA ALA A 42 -14.95 5.98 -13.27
C ALA A 42 -16.39 5.75 -13.75
N GLY A 43 -16.77 4.50 -14.00
CA GLY A 43 -18.13 4.14 -14.42
C GLY A 43 -19.19 4.53 -13.37
N THR A 44 -18.91 4.28 -12.09
CA THR A 44 -19.80 4.67 -11.00
C THR A 44 -19.89 6.19 -10.86
N HIS A 45 -18.76 6.89 -10.97
CA HIS A 45 -18.70 8.34 -10.86
C HIS A 45 -19.52 9.03 -11.95
N CYS A 46 -19.32 8.66 -13.23
CA CYS A 46 -20.06 9.29 -14.33
C CYS A 46 -21.55 8.94 -14.32
N THR A 47 -21.92 7.71 -13.95
CA THR A 47 -23.34 7.35 -13.79
C THR A 47 -24.04 8.25 -12.77
N ASN A 48 -23.39 8.54 -11.64
CA ASN A 48 -23.95 9.40 -10.62
C ASN A 48 -24.04 10.88 -11.06
N GLU A 49 -23.05 11.36 -11.82
CA GLU A 49 -23.08 12.73 -12.35
C GLU A 49 -24.15 12.92 -13.43
N ASP A 50 -24.33 11.94 -14.32
CA ASP A 50 -25.37 11.97 -15.35
C ASP A 50 -26.77 12.00 -14.70
N GLN A 51 -27.00 11.19 -13.66
CA GLN A 51 -28.25 11.20 -12.88
C GLN A 51 -28.50 12.56 -12.20
N ALA A 52 -27.46 13.17 -11.62
CA ALA A 52 -27.57 14.49 -11.00
C ALA A 52 -27.86 15.59 -12.03
N SER A 53 -27.26 15.50 -13.23
CA SER A 53 -27.47 16.42 -14.34
C SER A 53 -28.89 16.33 -14.90
N GLU A 54 -29.43 15.12 -15.08
CA GLU A 54 -30.83 14.91 -15.50
C GLU A 54 -31.82 15.51 -14.49
N GLN A 55 -31.57 15.34 -13.18
CA GLN A 55 -32.39 15.95 -12.13
C GLN A 55 -32.29 17.48 -12.11
N ALA A 56 -31.10 18.05 -12.34
CA ALA A 56 -30.87 19.49 -12.38
C ALA A 56 -31.46 20.17 -13.62
N GLN A 57 -31.48 19.49 -14.78
CA GLN A 57 -32.10 20.00 -16.02
C GLN A 57 -33.60 20.24 -15.86
N HIS A 58 -34.29 19.45 -15.03
CA HIS A 58 -35.70 19.68 -14.69
C HIS A 58 -35.94 20.98 -13.90
N LEU A 59 -34.89 21.62 -13.36
CA LEU A 59 -34.96 22.82 -12.53
C LEU A 59 -34.52 24.12 -13.25
N GLN A 60 -34.37 24.10 -14.58
CA GLN A 60 -34.01 25.28 -15.42
C GLN A 60 -32.75 26.06 -14.98
N GLN A 61 -31.81 25.41 -14.28
CA GLN A 61 -30.51 25.99 -13.94
C GLN A 61 -29.42 24.93 -14.04
N SER A 62 -28.71 24.85 -15.18
CA SER A 62 -27.23 24.72 -15.23
C SER A 62 -26.72 24.34 -16.62
N GLN A 63 -25.51 24.84 -16.95
CA GLN A 63 -24.62 24.22 -17.94
C GLN A 63 -24.48 22.73 -17.63
N LEU A 64 -24.62 21.86 -18.64
CA LEU A 64 -24.25 20.44 -18.53
C LEU A 64 -22.77 20.35 -18.11
N VAL A 65 -22.51 19.94 -16.88
CA VAL A 65 -21.17 19.51 -16.46
C VAL A 65 -21.02 18.10 -17.01
N GLN A 66 -20.25 17.97 -18.09
CA GLN A 66 -19.92 16.67 -18.65
C GLN A 66 -18.96 15.95 -17.69
N CYS A 67 -19.29 14.71 -17.31
CA CYS A 67 -18.39 13.92 -16.46
C CYS A 67 -17.02 13.77 -17.11
N ILE A 68 -15.98 14.02 -16.31
CA ILE A 68 -14.60 13.78 -16.71
C ILE A 68 -14.22 12.37 -16.26
N ASP A 69 -14.19 11.45 -17.22
CA ASP A 69 -13.62 10.12 -17.04
C ASP A 69 -12.08 10.22 -16.96
N GLU A 70 -11.57 10.30 -15.73
CA GLU A 70 -10.14 10.38 -15.46
C GLU A 70 -9.41 9.04 -15.73
N ALA A 71 -10.12 7.91 -15.86
CA ALA A 71 -9.50 6.62 -16.18
C ALA A 71 -8.91 6.63 -17.59
N LYS A 72 -9.61 7.27 -18.53
CA LYS A 72 -9.15 7.48 -19.91
C LYS A 72 -7.77 8.15 -20.01
N TYR A 73 -7.48 9.07 -19.10
CA TYR A 73 -6.24 9.85 -19.08
C TYR A 73 -5.17 9.27 -18.15
N TYR A 74 -5.46 8.13 -17.51
CA TYR A 74 -4.52 7.46 -16.64
C TYR A 74 -3.43 6.77 -17.44
N LEU A 75 -2.15 7.02 -17.10
CA LEU A 75 -1.01 6.46 -17.81
C LEU A 75 -0.35 5.26 -17.11
N GLY A 76 -0.62 5.06 -15.82
CA GLY A 76 -0.06 3.96 -15.04
C GLY A 76 0.26 4.30 -13.58
N THR A 77 0.77 3.30 -12.87
CA THR A 77 1.09 3.35 -11.43
C THR A 77 2.58 3.11 -11.19
N VAL A 78 3.16 3.82 -10.22
CA VAL A 78 4.40 3.41 -9.54
C VAL A 78 4.08 3.02 -8.10
N ALA A 79 4.27 1.74 -7.76
CA ALA A 79 4.04 1.16 -6.45
C ALA A 79 5.39 0.78 -5.82
N LEU A 80 5.85 1.54 -4.83
CA LEU A 80 7.14 1.38 -4.17
C LEU A 80 6.94 0.67 -2.83
N ALA A 81 7.63 -0.45 -2.59
CA ALA A 81 7.46 -1.32 -1.43
C ALA A 81 5.99 -1.48 -1.01
N PRO A 82 5.10 -1.91 -1.93
CA PRO A 82 3.66 -1.73 -1.74
C PRO A 82 3.10 -2.69 -0.69
N ALA A 83 2.30 -2.17 0.24
CA ALA A 83 1.56 -2.99 1.17
C ALA A 83 0.38 -3.68 0.45
N THR A 84 0.58 -4.92 0.02
CA THR A 84 -0.38 -5.69 -0.78
C THR A 84 -1.35 -6.47 0.12
N LYS A 85 -1.12 -7.77 0.32
CA LYS A 85 -1.92 -8.65 1.17
C LYS A 85 -1.40 -8.62 2.61
N ILE A 86 -1.66 -7.50 3.29
CA ILE A 86 -1.13 -7.20 4.63
C ILE A 86 -1.49 -8.27 5.67
N TRP A 87 -2.70 -8.84 5.62
CA TRP A 87 -3.10 -9.87 6.57
C TRP A 87 -2.37 -11.19 6.34
N ASP A 88 -2.14 -11.57 5.08
CA ASP A 88 -1.27 -12.70 4.74
C ASP A 88 0.16 -12.47 5.22
N MET A 89 0.68 -11.24 5.09
CA MET A 89 1.97 -10.86 5.65
C MET A 89 1.99 -11.00 7.18
N VAL A 90 0.96 -10.54 7.89
CA VAL A 90 0.87 -10.69 9.36
C VAL A 90 0.92 -12.17 9.77
N LYS A 91 0.20 -13.05 9.05
CA LYS A 91 0.25 -14.51 9.29
C LYS A 91 1.65 -15.07 9.02
N LEU A 92 2.31 -14.66 7.93
CA LEU A 92 3.67 -15.07 7.60
C LEU A 92 4.66 -14.65 8.68
N MET A 93 4.62 -13.38 9.10
CA MET A 93 5.47 -12.85 10.16
C MET A 93 5.24 -13.56 11.50
N ALA A 94 3.98 -13.85 11.86
CA ALA A 94 3.67 -14.62 13.06
C ALA A 94 4.30 -16.02 13.03
N SER A 95 4.26 -16.70 11.87
CA SER A 95 4.91 -18.00 11.70
C SER A 95 6.45 -17.93 11.80
N GLN A 96 7.05 -16.85 11.31
CA GLN A 96 8.49 -16.60 11.42
C GLN A 96 8.91 -16.29 12.86
N LEU A 97 8.11 -15.54 13.61
CA LEU A 97 8.34 -15.26 15.05
C LEU A 97 8.22 -16.52 15.91
N LEU A 98 7.34 -17.47 15.55
CA LEU A 98 7.22 -18.76 16.24
C LEU A 98 8.40 -19.71 15.97
N SER A 99 9.02 -19.57 14.80
CA SER A 99 10.10 -20.46 14.34
C SER A 99 11.51 -19.92 14.58
N SER A 100 11.65 -18.61 14.81
CA SER A 100 12.93 -17.96 15.08
C SER A 100 13.01 -17.49 16.54
N SER A 101 14.19 -17.61 17.16
CA SER A 101 14.48 -16.95 18.44
C SER A 101 14.84 -15.46 18.24
N SER A 102 14.38 -14.86 17.15
CA SER A 102 14.77 -13.51 16.73
C SER A 102 14.13 -12.45 17.61
N ASN A 103 14.83 -11.33 17.77
CA ASN A 103 14.29 -10.19 18.46
C ASN A 103 13.18 -9.56 17.59
N ILE A 104 11.95 -9.47 18.10
CA ILE A 104 10.81 -8.92 17.37
C ILE A 104 11.04 -7.49 16.84
N HIS A 105 11.96 -6.75 17.48
CA HIS A 105 12.33 -5.41 17.06
C HIS A 105 13.32 -5.37 15.88
N GLU A 106 13.88 -6.51 15.45
CA GLU A 106 14.71 -6.60 14.23
C GLU A 106 13.89 -6.37 12.95
N SER A 107 12.56 -6.43 13.03
CA SER A 107 11.65 -6.17 11.94
C SER A 107 10.74 -4.97 12.21
N SER A 108 10.69 -4.03 11.27
CA SER A 108 9.74 -2.91 11.31
C SER A 108 8.27 -3.35 11.25
N GLY A 109 7.97 -4.51 10.65
CA GLY A 109 6.61 -4.99 10.52
C GLY A 109 5.92 -5.25 11.87
N ALA A 110 6.68 -5.59 12.92
CA ALA A 110 6.14 -5.67 14.28
C ALA A 110 5.62 -4.31 14.77
N SER A 111 6.33 -3.23 14.45
CA SER A 111 5.93 -1.86 14.80
C SER A 111 4.66 -1.42 14.07
N LEU A 112 4.33 -2.04 12.92
CA LEU A 112 3.14 -1.72 12.12
C LEU A 112 1.84 -2.37 12.62
N LEU A 113 1.91 -3.40 13.47
CA LEU A 113 0.73 -4.11 14.00
C LEU A 113 -0.36 -3.17 14.58
N PRO A 114 -0.05 -2.12 15.36
CA PRO A 114 -1.04 -1.17 15.86
C PRO A 114 -1.80 -0.41 14.76
N VAL A 115 -1.11 -0.09 13.66
CA VAL A 115 -1.70 0.64 12.53
C VAL A 115 -2.62 -0.28 11.71
N ILE A 116 -2.22 -1.55 11.55
CA ILE A 116 -3.05 -2.58 10.91
C ILE A 116 -4.34 -2.81 11.72
N ASP A 117 -4.21 -2.96 13.05
CA ASP A 117 -5.34 -3.12 13.96
C ASP A 117 -6.34 -1.97 13.83
N LEU A 118 -5.83 -0.73 13.87
CA LEU A 118 -6.65 0.46 13.73
C LEU A 118 -7.35 0.52 12.36
N ALA A 119 -6.65 0.15 11.27
CA ALA A 119 -7.23 0.16 9.93
C ALA A 119 -8.42 -0.81 9.82
N ILE A 120 -8.26 -2.04 10.31
CA ILE A 120 -9.34 -3.04 10.31
C ILE A 120 -10.52 -2.53 11.14
N LYS A 121 -10.26 -2.03 12.35
CA LYS A 121 -11.29 -1.51 13.26
C LYS A 121 -12.07 -0.34 12.68
N ARG A 122 -11.43 0.52 11.88
CA ARG A 122 -12.07 1.68 11.24
C ARG A 122 -13.01 1.28 10.10
N VAL A 123 -12.73 0.19 9.40
CA VAL A 123 -13.61 -0.33 8.34
C VAL A 123 -14.70 -1.24 8.94
N PHE A 124 -14.35 -2.04 9.94
CA PHE A 124 -15.24 -3.01 10.58
C PHE A 124 -15.33 -2.75 12.10
N PRO A 125 -16.31 -1.95 12.57
CA PRO A 125 -16.43 -1.61 13.99
C PRO A 125 -16.68 -2.79 14.94
N ALA A 126 -17.13 -3.93 14.41
CA ALA A 126 -17.31 -5.19 15.17
C ALA A 126 -15.96 -5.83 15.57
N TYR A 127 -14.87 -5.41 14.94
CA TYR A 127 -13.53 -5.92 15.18
C TYR A 127 -13.03 -5.61 16.61
N THR A 128 -12.54 -6.63 17.32
CA THR A 128 -12.22 -6.55 18.76
C THR A 128 -10.73 -6.45 19.09
N SER A 129 -9.87 -6.33 18.07
CA SER A 129 -8.42 -6.20 18.22
C SER A 129 -7.78 -7.40 18.94
N SER A 130 -8.32 -8.60 18.75
CA SER A 130 -7.93 -9.81 19.48
C SER A 130 -6.51 -10.29 19.19
N PHE A 131 -5.88 -9.84 18.10
CA PHE A 131 -4.47 -10.17 17.81
C PHE A 131 -3.46 -9.28 18.56
N LEU A 132 -3.89 -8.16 19.16
CA LEU A 132 -3.02 -7.33 19.99
C LEU A 132 -2.88 -7.90 21.40
N GLY A 133 -1.68 -7.80 21.96
CA GLY A 133 -1.43 -8.11 23.37
C GLY A 133 -2.09 -7.09 24.29
N ASP A 134 -2.33 -7.45 25.56
CA ASP A 134 -3.10 -6.62 26.50
C ASP A 134 -2.50 -5.22 26.70
N VAL A 135 -1.17 -5.13 26.82
CA VAL A 135 -0.47 -3.85 26.98
C VAL A 135 -0.59 -3.01 25.72
N MET A 136 -0.39 -3.59 24.54
CA MET A 136 -0.55 -2.86 23.28
C MET A 136 -1.99 -2.39 23.08
N LYS A 137 -2.98 -3.23 23.38
CA LYS A 137 -4.41 -2.88 23.32
C LYS A 137 -4.74 -1.70 24.25
N ALA A 138 -4.17 -1.67 25.45
CA ALA A 138 -4.30 -0.53 26.36
C ALA A 138 -3.63 0.75 25.80
N ARG A 139 -2.45 0.62 25.19
CA ARG A 139 -1.74 1.74 24.53
C ARG A 139 -2.50 2.31 23.34
N MET A 140 -3.24 1.49 22.59
CA MET A 140 -4.12 1.97 21.52
C MET A 140 -5.18 2.95 22.02
N GLY A 141 -5.74 2.73 23.22
CA GLY A 141 -6.66 3.67 23.84
C GLY A 141 -6.02 5.03 24.19
N LEU A 142 -4.72 5.05 24.51
CA LEU A 142 -3.96 6.30 24.68
C LEU A 142 -3.71 6.97 23.33
N ALA A 143 -3.37 6.17 22.32
CA ALA A 143 -3.09 6.66 20.98
C ALA A 143 -4.29 7.39 20.36
N GLU A 144 -5.48 6.84 20.55
CA GLU A 144 -6.74 7.45 20.13
C GLU A 144 -6.98 8.78 20.86
N LYS A 145 -6.82 8.83 22.18
CA LYS A 145 -7.00 10.08 22.95
C LYS A 145 -6.00 11.15 22.57
N ALA A 146 -4.75 10.77 22.32
CA ALA A 146 -3.66 11.67 21.97
C ALA A 146 -3.62 12.01 20.46
N GLN A 147 -4.48 11.39 19.63
CA GLN A 147 -4.51 11.55 18.18
C GLN A 147 -3.12 11.32 17.55
N LEU A 148 -2.44 10.25 17.97
CA LEU A 148 -1.09 9.96 17.50
C LEU A 148 -1.06 9.69 15.99
N CYS A 149 -0.08 10.28 15.31
CA CYS A 149 0.24 10.00 13.91
C CYS A 149 1.22 8.82 13.80
N ALA A 150 1.59 8.45 12.57
CA ALA A 150 2.39 7.25 12.25
C ALA A 150 3.58 7.02 13.20
N SER A 151 4.53 7.96 13.32
CA SER A 151 5.70 7.78 14.18
C SER A 151 5.35 7.59 15.66
N GLY A 152 4.30 8.28 16.14
CA GLY A 152 3.79 8.12 17.49
C GLY A 152 3.19 6.74 17.72
N MET A 153 2.43 6.22 16.74
CA MET A 153 1.85 4.88 16.76
C MET A 153 2.92 3.79 16.77
N LEU A 154 3.91 3.88 15.87
CA LEU A 154 5.02 2.93 15.80
C LEU A 154 5.85 2.96 17.10
N GLY A 155 6.04 4.14 17.69
CA GLY A 155 6.78 4.30 18.95
C GLY A 155 6.16 3.56 20.14
N LEU A 156 4.87 3.21 20.09
CA LEU A 156 4.19 2.46 21.14
C LEU A 156 4.64 1.00 21.24
N THR A 157 5.46 0.50 20.30
CA THR A 157 5.89 -0.91 20.28
C THR A 157 7.31 -1.10 20.80
N LEU A 158 8.13 -0.05 20.85
CA LEU A 158 9.60 -0.13 20.95
C LEU A 158 10.16 -0.77 22.23
N ASP A 159 9.39 -0.79 23.31
CA ASP A 159 9.74 -1.38 24.60
C ASP A 159 8.91 -2.63 24.95
N LEU A 160 8.02 -3.08 24.05
CA LEU A 160 7.16 -4.24 24.28
C LEU A 160 7.83 -5.52 23.81
N ASP A 161 7.85 -6.53 24.69
CA ASP A 161 8.09 -7.90 24.25
C ASP A 161 6.94 -8.42 23.37
N VAL A 162 7.19 -9.55 22.70
CA VAL A 162 6.22 -10.16 21.77
C VAL A 162 4.85 -10.42 22.39
N ARG A 163 4.76 -10.84 23.67
CA ARG A 163 3.47 -11.17 24.31
C ARG A 163 2.68 -9.92 24.64
N ASN A 164 3.38 -8.86 25.03
CA ASN A 164 2.78 -7.56 25.30
C ASN A 164 2.38 -6.82 24.01
N LEU A 165 3.07 -7.08 22.90
CA LEU A 165 2.76 -6.54 21.58
C LEU A 165 1.58 -7.27 20.91
N THR A 166 1.62 -8.60 20.86
CA THR A 166 0.69 -9.40 20.08
C THR A 166 0.34 -10.75 20.74
N SER A 167 -0.90 -11.19 20.54
CA SER A 167 -1.36 -12.53 20.91
C SER A 167 -1.17 -13.55 19.77
N MET A 168 -0.68 -13.13 18.58
CA MET A 168 -0.50 -14.00 17.41
C MET A 168 0.41 -15.20 17.67
N SER A 169 1.36 -15.07 18.60
CA SER A 169 2.29 -16.12 19.00
C SER A 169 1.79 -17.00 20.15
N THR A 170 0.61 -16.69 20.71
CA THR A 170 0.04 -17.38 21.88
C THR A 170 -1.35 -17.94 21.56
N THR A 171 -2.40 -17.15 21.78
CA THR A 171 -3.79 -17.57 21.57
C THR A 171 -4.26 -17.39 20.13
N GLY A 172 -3.61 -16.50 19.38
CA GLY A 172 -4.09 -16.03 18.09
C GLY A 172 -5.33 -15.13 18.20
N PRO A 173 -5.83 -14.63 17.04
CA PRO A 173 -7.07 -13.88 16.97
C PRO A 173 -8.27 -14.81 17.22
N THR A 174 -9.41 -14.22 17.64
CA THR A 174 -10.67 -14.96 17.65
C THR A 174 -11.08 -15.33 16.22
N ALA A 175 -11.92 -16.35 16.08
CA ALA A 175 -12.44 -16.75 14.76
C ALA A 175 -13.18 -15.60 14.04
N GLU A 176 -13.89 -14.76 14.81
CA GLU A 176 -14.60 -13.60 14.28
C GLU A 176 -13.64 -12.51 13.78
N ASP A 177 -12.63 -12.15 14.58
CA ASP A 177 -11.62 -11.17 14.15
C ASP A 177 -10.78 -11.68 12.98
N LEU A 178 -10.49 -12.98 12.93
CA LEU A 178 -9.83 -13.60 11.78
C LEU A 178 -10.65 -13.43 10.51
N HIS A 179 -11.95 -13.74 10.57
CA HIS A 179 -12.86 -13.57 9.43
C HIS A 179 -12.95 -12.10 9.00
N ILE A 180 -13.06 -11.18 9.95
CA ILE A 180 -13.09 -9.74 9.67
C ILE A 180 -11.78 -9.26 9.02
N ALA A 181 -10.62 -9.73 9.50
CA ALA A 181 -9.33 -9.37 8.93
C ALA A 181 -9.14 -9.90 7.50
N GLU A 182 -9.63 -11.12 7.22
CA GLU A 182 -9.67 -11.68 5.86
C GLU A 182 -10.62 -10.90 4.95
N GLN A 183 -11.80 -10.51 5.46
CA GLN A 183 -12.73 -9.66 4.72
C GLN A 183 -12.14 -8.28 4.42
N PHE A 184 -11.45 -7.67 5.39
CA PHE A 184 -10.71 -6.42 5.19
C PHE A 184 -9.69 -6.57 4.07
N GLN A 185 -8.82 -7.58 4.14
CA GLN A 185 -7.85 -7.79 3.07
C GLN A 185 -8.51 -7.99 1.71
N ASN A 186 -9.54 -8.83 1.63
CA ASN A 186 -10.21 -9.14 0.36
C ASN A 186 -10.88 -7.92 -0.29
N THR A 187 -11.25 -6.93 0.52
CA THR A 187 -11.88 -5.69 0.04
C THR A 187 -10.87 -4.58 -0.28
N THR A 188 -9.71 -4.56 0.37
CA THR A 188 -8.76 -3.43 0.26
C THR A 188 -7.46 -3.76 -0.46
N ALA A 189 -7.05 -5.03 -0.53
CA ALA A 189 -5.75 -5.39 -1.08
C ALA A 189 -5.73 -5.31 -2.62
N PRO A 190 -4.63 -4.83 -3.23
CA PRO A 190 -4.35 -5.05 -4.64
C PRO A 190 -3.97 -6.51 -4.93
N ALA A 191 -3.82 -6.85 -6.21
CA ALA A 191 -3.48 -8.18 -6.69
C ALA A 191 -4.46 -9.25 -6.19
N ASN A 192 -5.76 -8.93 -6.31
CA ASN A 192 -6.84 -9.75 -5.76
C ASN A 192 -7.88 -10.17 -6.81
N GLY A 193 -7.44 -10.57 -8.01
CA GLY A 193 -8.31 -11.13 -9.05
C GLY A 193 -8.75 -10.15 -10.14
N VAL A 194 -8.25 -8.91 -10.14
CA VAL A 194 -8.63 -7.88 -11.10
C VAL A 194 -7.38 -7.38 -11.83
N ALA A 195 -7.45 -7.35 -13.16
CA ALA A 195 -6.38 -6.81 -13.98
C ALA A 195 -6.31 -5.28 -13.90
N ALA A 196 -5.11 -4.73 -13.76
CA ALA A 196 -4.90 -3.29 -13.81
C ALA A 196 -5.22 -2.70 -15.19
N HIS A 197 -5.91 -1.55 -15.22
CA HIS A 197 -6.25 -0.84 -16.46
C HIS A 197 -5.02 -0.37 -17.24
N ARG A 198 -3.93 -0.05 -16.53
CA ARG A 198 -2.67 0.47 -17.08
C ARG A 198 -1.47 -0.21 -16.43
N PRO A 199 -0.28 -0.11 -17.06
CA PRO A 199 0.92 -0.74 -16.54
C PRO A 199 1.28 -0.27 -15.12
N ILE A 200 1.85 -1.18 -14.33
CA ILE A 200 2.31 -0.91 -12.98
C ILE A 200 3.81 -1.16 -12.92
N LEU A 201 4.58 -0.18 -12.45
CA LEU A 201 5.94 -0.41 -11.95
C LEU A 201 5.87 -0.74 -10.47
N VAL A 202 6.37 -1.91 -10.10
CA VAL A 202 6.56 -2.34 -8.71
C VAL A 202 8.04 -2.30 -8.38
N VAL A 203 8.39 -1.65 -7.29
CA VAL A 203 9.77 -1.58 -6.78
C VAL A 203 9.79 -2.15 -5.38
N GLN A 204 10.76 -3.00 -5.06
CA GLN A 204 10.85 -3.63 -3.75
C GLN A 204 12.30 -3.73 -3.28
N GLY A 205 12.53 -3.40 -2.01
CA GLY A 205 13.79 -3.67 -1.34
C GLY A 205 13.85 -5.15 -0.94
N ALA A 206 14.95 -5.83 -1.24
CA ALA A 206 15.06 -7.27 -0.93
C ALA A 206 15.27 -7.55 0.57
N ASN A 207 15.73 -6.55 1.33
CA ASN A 207 15.92 -6.62 2.77
C ASN A 207 14.82 -5.85 3.53
N ASP A 208 13.71 -5.56 2.86
CA ASP A 208 12.58 -4.85 3.46
C ASP A 208 12.00 -5.64 4.64
N THR A 209 12.04 -5.02 5.82
CA THR A 209 11.54 -5.63 7.07
C THR A 209 10.16 -5.15 7.49
N ALA A 210 9.56 -4.19 6.76
CA ALA A 210 8.22 -3.67 6.99
C ALA A 210 7.20 -4.33 6.06
N ILE A 211 7.55 -4.45 4.78
CA ILE A 211 6.79 -5.09 3.71
C ILE A 211 7.69 -6.14 3.06
N LEU A 212 7.49 -7.40 3.46
CA LEU A 212 8.38 -8.49 3.07
C LEU A 212 8.44 -8.65 1.54
N ALA A 213 9.64 -8.76 0.98
CA ALA A 213 9.82 -8.91 -0.48
C ALA A 213 9.05 -10.12 -1.04
N GLU A 214 8.99 -11.21 -0.28
CA GLU A 214 8.25 -12.42 -0.62
C GLU A 214 6.76 -12.16 -0.89
N THR A 215 6.09 -11.35 -0.06
CA THR A 215 4.65 -11.06 -0.24
C THR A 215 4.42 -10.14 -1.44
N THR A 216 5.35 -9.23 -1.73
CA THR A 216 5.32 -8.41 -2.95
C THR A 216 5.54 -9.26 -4.21
N GLU A 217 6.44 -10.24 -4.17
CA GLU A 217 6.66 -11.18 -5.28
C GLU A 217 5.42 -12.04 -5.55
N GLN A 218 4.79 -12.58 -4.51
CA GLN A 218 3.52 -13.32 -4.62
C GLN A 218 2.38 -12.47 -5.19
N ALA A 219 2.28 -11.20 -4.78
CA ALA A 219 1.31 -10.26 -5.33
C ALA A 219 1.58 -9.95 -6.81
N ASN A 220 2.85 -9.77 -7.19
CA ASN A 220 3.23 -9.62 -8.60
C ASN A 220 2.82 -10.84 -9.43
N GLU A 221 3.11 -12.05 -8.96
CA GLU A 221 2.74 -13.29 -9.65
C GLU A 221 1.22 -13.41 -9.81
N SER A 222 0.46 -13.10 -8.76
CA SER A 222 -1.01 -13.11 -8.79
C SER A 222 -1.55 -12.10 -9.81
N ALA A 223 -1.10 -10.85 -9.76
CA ALA A 223 -1.55 -9.80 -10.69
C ALA A 223 -1.20 -10.14 -12.15
N CYS A 224 -0.04 -10.76 -12.40
CA CYS A 224 0.34 -11.23 -13.73
C CYS A 224 -0.57 -12.37 -14.22
N SER A 225 -0.94 -13.30 -13.33
CA SER A 225 -1.90 -14.37 -13.65
C SER A 225 -3.29 -13.81 -13.95
N ASP A 226 -3.67 -12.72 -13.29
CA ASP A 226 -4.94 -12.02 -13.51
C ASP A 226 -4.95 -11.18 -14.82
N GLY A 227 -3.80 -11.05 -15.49
CA GLY A 227 -3.68 -10.35 -16.78
C GLY A 227 -3.16 -8.92 -16.69
N SER A 228 -2.70 -8.47 -15.52
CA SER A 228 -2.07 -7.16 -15.36
C SER A 228 -0.71 -7.08 -16.05
N GLU A 229 -0.34 -5.88 -16.49
CA GLU A 229 1.02 -5.59 -16.95
C GLU A 229 1.87 -5.04 -15.79
N VAL A 230 2.67 -5.90 -15.15
CA VAL A 230 3.47 -5.54 -13.98
C VAL A 230 4.98 -5.64 -14.25
N TYR A 231 5.70 -4.58 -13.93
CA TYR A 231 7.16 -4.51 -13.98
C TYR A 231 7.72 -4.54 -12.57
N LEU A 232 8.16 -5.70 -12.08
CA LEU A 232 8.79 -5.82 -10.77
C LEU A 232 10.30 -5.58 -10.86
N THR A 233 10.80 -4.64 -10.08
CA THR A 233 12.23 -4.37 -9.90
C THR A 233 12.64 -4.57 -8.44
N LEU A 234 13.48 -5.57 -8.20
CA LEU A 234 14.04 -5.87 -6.88
C LEU A 234 15.39 -5.16 -6.68
N TYR A 235 15.59 -4.59 -5.50
CA TYR A 235 16.83 -3.92 -5.11
C TYR A 235 17.50 -4.67 -3.93
N PRO A 236 18.57 -5.44 -4.19
CA PRO A 236 19.31 -6.13 -3.15
C PRO A 236 19.79 -5.20 -2.04
N LYS A 237 19.81 -5.69 -0.80
CA LYS A 237 20.24 -4.97 0.42
C LYS A 237 19.44 -3.72 0.81
N GLN A 238 18.51 -3.27 -0.03
CA GLN A 238 17.66 -2.13 0.32
C GLN A 238 16.54 -2.59 1.25
N ASP A 239 16.37 -1.83 2.34
CA ASP A 239 15.25 -1.94 3.28
C ASP A 239 14.07 -1.06 2.82
N HIS A 240 12.98 -1.04 3.59
CA HIS A 240 11.71 -0.39 3.28
C HIS A 240 11.83 1.08 2.85
N SER A 241 12.56 1.86 3.65
CA SER A 241 12.76 3.29 3.42
C SER A 241 13.93 3.56 2.46
N GLY A 242 14.97 2.72 2.48
CA GLY A 242 16.14 2.86 1.61
C GLY A 242 15.83 2.71 0.12
N VAL A 243 14.92 1.79 -0.22
CA VAL A 243 14.60 1.50 -1.62
C VAL A 243 13.99 2.71 -2.35
N LEU A 244 13.25 3.59 -1.66
CA LEU A 244 12.65 4.79 -2.26
C LEU A 244 13.71 5.66 -2.96
N THR A 245 14.82 5.91 -2.26
CA THR A 245 15.92 6.74 -2.75
C THR A 245 16.79 5.97 -3.74
N ALA A 246 17.12 4.71 -3.42
CA ALA A 246 17.94 3.87 -4.29
C ALA A 246 17.33 3.66 -5.68
N ALA A 247 15.99 3.58 -5.75
CA ALA A 247 15.25 3.36 -6.98
C ALA A 247 14.84 4.65 -7.72
N ALA A 248 15.11 5.84 -7.16
CA ALA A 248 14.66 7.11 -7.71
C ALA A 248 14.97 7.31 -9.20
N PRO A 249 16.19 7.03 -9.69
CA PRO A 249 16.47 7.15 -11.12
C PRO A 249 15.57 6.27 -11.98
N ASP A 250 15.25 5.06 -11.54
CA ASP A 250 14.48 4.11 -12.35
C ASP A 250 12.98 4.44 -12.35
N TRP A 251 12.37 4.73 -11.19
CA TRP A 251 10.93 5.00 -11.15
C TRP A 251 10.57 6.39 -11.70
N LEU A 252 11.44 7.39 -11.56
CA LEU A 252 11.26 8.70 -12.22
C LEU A 252 11.39 8.59 -13.74
N ASN A 253 12.37 7.82 -14.24
CA ASN A 253 12.50 7.58 -15.68
C ASN A 253 11.30 6.80 -16.24
N TRP A 254 10.80 5.81 -15.50
CA TRP A 254 9.62 5.07 -15.91
C TRP A 254 8.38 5.98 -16.02
N MET A 255 8.20 6.93 -15.10
CA MET A 255 7.16 7.96 -15.22
C MET A 255 7.37 8.84 -16.46
N ALA A 256 8.58 9.35 -16.66
CA ALA A 256 8.91 10.17 -17.83
C ALA A 256 8.64 9.43 -19.15
N ASP A 257 8.90 8.12 -19.20
CA ASP A 257 8.61 7.26 -20.35
C ASP A 257 7.10 7.17 -20.64
N ARG A 258 6.26 7.08 -19.60
CA ARG A 258 4.79 7.09 -19.77
C ARG A 258 4.29 8.44 -20.27
N PHE A 259 4.75 9.54 -19.69
CA PHE A 259 4.35 10.89 -20.13
C PHE A 259 4.85 11.24 -21.54
N SER A 260 5.97 10.66 -21.98
CA SER A 260 6.50 10.81 -23.35
C SER A 260 5.90 9.82 -24.36
N GLY A 261 4.93 9.00 -23.95
CA GLY A 261 4.23 8.06 -24.82
C GLY A 261 5.11 6.90 -25.30
N LYS A 262 6.18 6.55 -24.58
CA LYS A 262 7.00 5.39 -24.93
C LYS A 262 6.19 4.10 -24.69
N PRO A 263 6.17 3.19 -25.68
CA PRO A 263 5.41 1.95 -25.57
C PRO A 263 5.97 1.08 -24.44
N THR A 264 5.08 0.28 -23.85
CA THR A 264 5.44 -0.81 -22.94
C THR A 264 5.44 -2.14 -23.68
N THR A 265 5.92 -3.20 -23.03
CA THR A 265 5.96 -4.56 -23.64
C THR A 265 4.61 -5.27 -23.63
N GLY A 266 3.63 -4.78 -22.86
CA GLY A 266 2.32 -5.41 -22.70
C GLY A 266 2.36 -6.69 -21.87
N LYS A 267 3.48 -6.99 -21.19
CA LYS A 267 3.72 -8.24 -20.46
C LYS A 267 4.38 -7.96 -19.13
N CYS A 268 4.16 -8.88 -18.19
CA CYS A 268 4.90 -8.85 -16.94
C CYS A 268 6.40 -9.07 -17.16
N ALA A 269 7.20 -8.36 -16.39
CA ALA A 269 8.64 -8.51 -16.35
C ALA A 269 9.15 -8.38 -14.92
N LYS A 270 10.10 -9.23 -14.54
CA LYS A 270 10.79 -9.18 -13.26
C LYS A 270 12.29 -9.01 -13.49
N GLN A 271 12.89 -8.08 -12.77
CA GLN A 271 14.34 -7.87 -12.78
C GLN A 271 14.88 -7.62 -11.38
N THR A 272 16.12 -8.02 -11.15
CA THR A 272 16.86 -7.71 -9.93
C THR A 272 18.03 -6.80 -10.29
N LYS A 273 18.10 -5.63 -9.66
CA LYS A 273 19.18 -4.67 -9.87
C LYS A 273 20.46 -5.19 -9.26
N GLN A 274 21.57 -4.91 -9.91
CA GLN A 274 22.90 -5.16 -9.36
C GLN A 274 23.49 -3.83 -8.91
N ALA A 275 23.91 -3.76 -7.65
CA ALA A 275 24.63 -2.60 -7.17
C ALA A 275 26.01 -2.50 -7.81
N PHE A 276 26.45 -1.28 -8.10
CA PHE A 276 27.78 -1.00 -8.64
C PHE A 276 28.89 -1.52 -7.72
N ASP A 277 28.74 -1.31 -6.41
CA ASP A 277 29.59 -1.88 -5.39
C ASP A 277 28.72 -2.49 -4.29
N TYR A 278 28.72 -3.83 -4.23
CA TYR A 278 27.89 -4.57 -3.29
C TYR A 278 28.31 -4.36 -1.83
N GLU A 279 29.58 -4.01 -1.55
CA GLU A 279 30.10 -3.79 -0.20
C GLU A 279 29.54 -2.50 0.41
N TYR A 280 29.46 -1.43 -0.38
CA TYR A 280 29.05 -0.10 0.08
C TYR A 280 27.60 0.25 -0.23
N VAL A 281 26.76 -0.74 -0.56
CA VAL A 281 25.31 -0.54 -0.64
C VAL A 281 24.80 -0.18 0.75
N ARG A 282 24.63 1.12 1.00
CA ARG A 282 24.04 1.61 2.23
C ARG A 282 22.53 1.41 2.19
N ALA A 283 22.01 0.68 3.17
CA ALA A 283 20.69 0.92 3.73
C ALA A 283 20.84 0.72 5.24
N ALA A 284 20.65 1.78 6.01
CA ALA A 284 20.46 1.60 7.45
C ALA A 284 19.10 0.89 7.64
N PRO A 285 18.98 -0.03 8.61
CA PRO A 285 17.68 -0.60 8.94
C PRO A 285 16.73 0.50 9.42
N GLU A 286 15.45 0.37 9.11
CA GLU A 286 14.41 1.31 9.52
C GLU A 286 14.23 1.35 11.05
N VAL A 287 14.58 0.28 11.76
CA VAL A 287 14.75 0.28 13.22
C VAL A 287 16.23 0.19 13.59
N ASP A 288 16.77 1.20 14.28
CA ASP A 288 18.07 1.10 14.92
C ASP A 288 17.92 0.49 16.32
N LEU A 289 18.31 -0.78 16.45
CA LEU A 289 18.24 -1.55 17.69
C LEU A 289 19.16 -1.04 18.79
N LYS A 290 20.23 -0.30 18.46
CA LYS A 290 21.16 0.25 19.46
C LYS A 290 20.55 1.45 20.15
N THR A 291 19.83 2.29 19.41
CA THR A 291 19.20 3.51 19.91
C THR A 291 17.72 3.32 20.25
N LYS A 292 17.10 2.21 19.80
CA LYS A 292 15.66 1.97 19.84
C LYS A 292 14.88 3.11 19.17
N THR A 293 15.35 3.56 18.02
CA THR A 293 14.70 4.62 17.23
C THR A 293 14.30 4.12 15.86
N LEU A 294 13.27 4.73 15.28
CA LEU A 294 12.91 4.59 13.87
C LEU A 294 13.75 5.60 13.07
N ASN A 295 14.41 5.14 12.02
CA ASN A 295 15.18 5.95 11.07
C ASN A 295 14.29 6.58 10.00
#